data_AF-A0A2X4U2G2-F1
#
_entry.id   AF-A0A2X4U2G2-F1
#
_cell.length_a   1.000
_cell.length_b   1.000
_cell.length_c   1.000
_cell.angle_alpha   90.00
_cell.angle_beta   90.00
_cell.angle_gamma   90.00
#
_symmetry.space_group_name_H-M   'P 1'
#
loop_
_entity.id
_entity.type
_entity.pdbx_description
1 polymer ?
#
loop_
_entity_poly.entity_id
_entity_poly.type
_entity_poly.pdbx_seq_one_letter_code
_entity_poly.pdbx_strand_id
1 'polypeptide(L)'
;MLNAWHQPVPPFVVKKGQRLDITLWLQGNDLPERVFLRAEPDNEEWLLIMKAHSAEGRWRYQASLTLNEGEATRRYCFKLVWADRQQWFGLRGGR
;
A
#
# COMPACT_ATOMS: atom_id res chain seq x y z
N MET A 1 -18.01 5.13 -6.01
CA MET A 1 -17.04 5.86 -5.17
C MET A 1 -16.14 4.85 -4.48
N LEU A 2 -14.83 5.12 -4.44
CA LEU A 2 -13.83 4.26 -3.81
C LEU A 2 -13.44 4.82 -2.45
N ASN A 3 -13.53 4.00 -1.41
CA ASN A 3 -13.02 4.29 -0.08
C ASN A 3 -11.71 3.53 0.12
N ALA A 4 -10.73 4.20 0.73
CA ALA A 4 -9.42 3.63 1.02
C ALA A 4 -9.04 3.92 2.48
N TRP A 5 -8.54 2.90 3.18
CA TRP A 5 -8.05 3.04 4.55
C TRP A 5 -6.64 2.50 4.68
N HIS A 6 -5.80 3.35 5.25
CA HIS A 6 -4.43 3.02 5.62
C HIS A 6 -3.95 4.03 6.68
N GLN A 7 -3.25 3.54 7.69
CA GLN A 7 -2.58 4.37 8.69
C GLN A 7 -1.18 3.81 8.94
N PRO A 8 -0.18 4.62 9.35
CA PRO A 8 1.18 4.15 9.57
C PRO A 8 1.35 3.37 10.89
N VAL A 9 0.35 2.61 11.30
CA VAL A 9 0.26 1.87 12.58
C VAL A 9 -0.47 0.54 12.39
N PRO A 10 -0.37 -0.41 13.34
CA PRO A 10 -1.17 -1.63 13.30
C PRO A 10 -2.69 -1.35 13.22
N PRO A 11 -3.47 -2.19 12.51
CA PRO A 11 -3.06 -3.41 11.81
C PRO A 11 -2.53 -3.15 10.39
N PHE A 12 -2.43 -1.90 9.94
CA PHE A 12 -2.06 -1.55 8.58
C PHE A 12 -0.55 -1.65 8.32
N VAL A 13 0.26 -1.40 9.34
CA VAL A 13 1.73 -1.57 9.29
C VAL A 13 2.14 -2.44 10.47
N VAL A 14 2.70 -3.61 10.18
CA VAL A 14 3.18 -4.55 11.20
C VAL A 14 4.64 -4.87 10.95
N LYS A 15 5.51 -4.57 11.92
CA LYS A 15 6.91 -4.96 11.87
C LYS A 15 7.07 -6.43 12.26
N LYS A 16 7.71 -7.22 11.39
CA LYS A 16 8.05 -8.63 11.61
C LYS A 16 9.54 -8.84 11.33
N GLY A 17 10.35 -8.75 12.38
CA GLY A 17 11.81 -8.81 12.27
C GLY A 17 12.33 -7.68 11.35
N GLN A 18 12.99 -8.06 10.27
CA GLN A 18 13.52 -7.16 9.24
C GLN A 18 12.53 -6.89 8.10
N ARG A 19 11.23 -6.95 8.36
CA ARG A 19 10.18 -6.68 7.36
C ARG A 19 9.07 -5.83 7.94
N LEU A 20 8.47 -4.98 7.10
CA LEU A 20 7.22 -4.30 7.36
C LEU A 20 6.15 -4.90 6.46
N ASP A 21 5.16 -5.55 7.07
CA ASP A 21 3.94 -5.93 6.36
C ASP A 21 3.03 -4.70 6.28
N ILE A 22 2.73 -4.29 5.06
CA ILE A 22 1.91 -3.11 4.76
C ILE A 22 0.60 -3.58 4.14
N THR A 23 -0.49 -3.02 4.65
CA THR A 23 -1.85 -3.37 4.30
C THR A 23 -2.64 -2.13 3.89
N LEU A 24 -3.35 -2.20 2.77
CA LEU A 24 -4.33 -1.21 2.30
C LEU A 24 -5.71 -1.86 2.23
N TRP A 25 -6.72 -1.19 2.73
CA TRP A 25 -8.11 -1.65 2.61
C TRP A 25 -8.83 -0.78 1.61
N LEU A 26 -9.52 -1.40 0.65
CA LEU A 26 -10.36 -0.73 -0.33
C LEU A 26 -11.79 -1.26 -0.25
N GLN A 27 -12.76 -0.38 -0.46
CA GLN A 27 -14.16 -0.74 -0.62
C GLN A 27 -14.84 0.22 -1.60
N GLY A 28 -15.67 -0.32 -2.49
CA GLY A 28 -16.42 0.47 -3.45
C GLY A 28 -16.79 -0.34 -4.68
N ASN A 29 -17.51 0.30 -5.59
CA ASN A 29 -18.02 -0.33 -6.82
C ASN A 29 -17.04 -0.22 -8.00
N ASP A 30 -15.92 0.49 -7.80
CA ASP A 30 -14.94 0.81 -8.85
C ASP A 30 -13.53 0.57 -8.30
N LEU A 31 -13.21 -0.71 -8.09
CA LEU A 31 -11.95 -1.17 -7.51
C LEU A 31 -10.87 -1.26 -8.60
N PRO A 32 -9.60 -0.98 -8.25
CA PRO A 32 -8.50 -1.13 -9.19
C PRO A 32 -8.27 -2.61 -9.53
N GLU A 33 -7.83 -2.88 -10.76
CA GLU A 33 -7.39 -4.21 -11.18
C GLU A 33 -6.13 -4.63 -10.44
N ARG A 34 -5.23 -3.68 -10.17
CA ARG A 34 -3.96 -3.91 -9.48
C ARG A 34 -3.66 -2.78 -8.51
N VAL A 35 -3.06 -3.15 -7.39
CA VAL A 35 -2.50 -2.21 -6.41
C VAL A 35 -1.03 -2.52 -6.25
N PHE A 36 -0.19 -1.50 -6.37
CA PHE A 36 1.23 -1.57 -6.08
C PHE A 36 1.55 -0.75 -4.84
N LEU A 37 2.51 -1.25 -4.06
CA LEU A 37 3.20 -0.50 -3.04
C LEU A 37 4.48 0.06 -3.66
N ARG A 38 4.55 1.38 -3.83
CA ARG A 38 5.77 2.06 -4.27
C ARG A 38 6.62 2.40 -3.05
N ALA A 39 7.89 2.02 -3.07
CA ALA A 39 8.89 2.47 -2.10
C ALA A 39 10.09 3.05 -2.85
N GLU A 40 10.85 3.91 -2.18
CA GLU A 40 12.10 4.48 -2.70
C GLU A 40 13.27 4.17 -1.77
N PRO A 41 13.70 2.90 -1.61
CA PRO A 41 14.94 2.61 -0.91
C PRO A 41 16.14 3.13 -1.72
N ASP A 42 17.08 3.81 -1.06
CA ASP A 42 18.30 4.36 -1.67
C ASP A 42 18.07 5.19 -2.96
N ASN A 43 16.97 5.95 -2.99
CA ASN A 43 16.51 6.75 -4.15
C ASN A 43 16.13 5.95 -5.42
N GLU A 44 16.01 4.63 -5.37
CA GLU A 44 15.50 3.81 -6.48
C GLU A 44 14.01 3.51 -6.33
N GLU A 45 13.22 3.69 -7.41
CA GLU A 45 11.79 3.35 -7.36
C GLU A 45 11.57 1.84 -7.41
N TRP A 46 10.94 1.30 -6.37
CA TRP A 46 10.50 -0.09 -6.31
C TRP A 46 8.98 -0.17 -6.32
N LEU A 47 8.39 -0.91 -7.26
CA LEU A 47 6.95 -1.18 -7.33
C LEU A 47 6.63 -2.64 -6.98
N LEU A 48 6.09 -2.85 -5.79
CA LEU A 48 5.72 -4.18 -5.31
C LEU A 48 4.23 -4.45 -5.56
N ILE A 49 3.90 -5.51 -6.29
CA ILE A 49 2.51 -5.94 -6.45
C ILE A 49 1.95 -6.37 -5.09
N MET A 50 0.82 -5.80 -4.70
CA MET A 50 0.13 -6.20 -3.47
C MET A 50 -0.80 -7.39 -3.73
N LYS A 51 -0.79 -8.36 -2.81
CA LYS A 51 -1.70 -9.50 -2.84
C LYS A 51 -3.08 -9.09 -2.34
N ALA A 52 -4.11 -9.32 -3.16
CA ALA A 52 -5.48 -8.97 -2.86
C ALA A 52 -6.21 -10.13 -2.17
N HIS A 53 -6.97 -9.81 -1.11
CA HIS A 53 -7.84 -10.73 -0.40
C HIS A 53 -9.19 -10.07 -0.14
N SER A 54 -10.28 -10.67 -0.58
CA SER A 54 -11.63 -10.18 -0.27
C SER A 54 -12.14 -10.77 1.05
N ALA A 55 -12.75 -9.93 1.88
CA ALA A 55 -13.45 -10.34 3.09
C ALA A 55 -14.59 -9.35 3.38
N GLU A 56 -15.81 -9.85 3.59
CA GLU A 56 -16.98 -9.06 4.03
C GLU A 56 -17.24 -7.78 3.20
N GLY A 57 -17.11 -7.87 1.88
CA GLY A 57 -17.33 -6.73 0.98
C GLY A 57 -16.22 -5.68 0.98
N ARG A 58 -15.07 -5.97 1.60
CA ARG A 58 -13.84 -5.16 1.53
C ARG A 58 -12.71 -5.96 0.91
N TRP A 59 -11.79 -5.25 0.29
CA TRP A 59 -10.57 -5.81 -0.29
C TRP A 59 -9.37 -5.38 0.52
N ARG A 60 -8.59 -6.36 0.97
CA ARG A 60 -7.35 -6.19 1.69
C ARG A 60 -6.18 -6.47 0.74
N TYR A 61 -5.38 -5.46 0.47
CA TYR A 61 -4.17 -5.56 -0.33
C TYR A 61 -2.95 -5.57 0.60
N GLN A 62 -2.04 -6.54 0.44
CA GLN A 62 -0.87 -6.69 1.31
C GLN A 62 0.43 -6.88 0.55
N ALA A 63 1.50 -6.22 1.01
CA ALA A 63 2.87 -6.42 0.55
C ALA A 63 3.85 -6.27 1.72
N SER A 64 5.03 -6.89 1.60
CA SER A 64 6.08 -6.81 2.62
C SER A 64 7.27 -6.02 2.09
N LEU A 65 7.74 -5.03 2.85
CA LEU A 65 8.98 -4.29 2.59
C LEU A 65 10.09 -4.82 3.49
N THR A 66 11.25 -5.15 2.93
CA THR A 66 12.42 -5.56 3.71
C THR A 66 13.10 -4.34 4.33
N LEU A 67 13.18 -4.25 5.65
CA LEU A 67 13.96 -3.23 6.36
C LEU A 67 15.45 -3.53 6.17
N ASN A 68 16.13 -2.79 5.31
CA ASN A 68 17.60 -2.79 5.32
C ASN A 68 18.08 -1.78 6.37
N GLU A 69 19.17 -2.12 7.07
CA GLU A 69 19.75 -1.29 8.13
C GLU A 69 20.18 0.07 7.56
N GLY A 70 19.42 1.14 7.86
CA GLY A 70 19.73 2.51 7.43
C GLY A 70 18.53 3.43 7.21
N GLU A 71 17.32 2.91 6.96
CA GLU A 71 16.21 3.74 6.46
C GLU A 71 15.06 3.89 7.46
N ALA A 72 15.24 4.79 8.43
CA ALA A 72 14.26 5.05 9.50
C ALA A 72 12.91 5.65 9.02
N THR A 73 12.76 6.02 7.75
CA THR A 73 11.51 6.58 7.21
C THR A 73 11.36 6.27 5.72
N ARG A 74 10.95 5.05 5.39
CA ARG A 74 10.58 4.73 4.01
C ARG A 74 9.31 5.48 3.64
N ARG A 75 9.45 6.44 2.72
CA ARG A 75 8.32 7.03 2.02
C ARG A 75 7.76 5.96 1.09
N TYR A 76 6.59 5.45 1.43
CA TYR A 76 5.82 4.63 0.51
C TYR A 76 4.49 5.28 0.17
N CYS A 77 3.98 4.93 -0.99
CA CYS A 77 2.64 5.25 -1.43
C CYS A 77 2.06 4.05 -2.19
N PHE A 78 0.76 4.10 -2.42
CA PHE A 78 0.03 3.08 -3.14
C PHE A 78 -0.28 3.61 -4.54
N LYS A 79 0.01 2.80 -5.55
CA LYS A 79 -0.41 3.03 -6.93
C LYS A 79 -1.60 2.12 -7.22
N LEU A 80 -2.76 2.71 -7.45
CA LEU A 80 -3.97 2.01 -7.85
C LEU A 80 -4.09 2.11 -9.37
N VAL A 81 -4.30 0.98 -10.04
CA VAL A 81 -4.32 0.89 -11.50
C VAL A 81 -5.62 0.21 -11.95
N TRP A 82 -6.35 0.89 -12.82
CA TRP A 82 -7.52 0.42 -13.57
C TRP A 82 -7.13 0.25 -15.05
N ALA A 83 -8.06 -0.26 -15.86
CA ALA A 83 -7.87 -0.38 -17.31
C ALA A 83 -7.57 0.96 -18.01
N ASP A 84 -8.18 2.05 -17.56
CA ASP A 84 -8.18 3.36 -18.21
C ASP A 84 -7.44 4.46 -17.44
N ARG A 85 -7.08 4.21 -16.18
CA ARG A 85 -6.46 5.23 -15.32
C ARG A 85 -5.57 4.66 -14.22
N GLN A 86 -4.79 5.54 -13.62
CA GLN A 86 -4.02 5.27 -12.40
C GLN A 86 -4.22 6.40 -11.39
N GLN A 87 -4.19 6.05 -10.10
CA GLN A 87 -4.26 7.01 -9.00
C GLN A 87 -3.24 6.68 -7.92
N TRP A 88 -2.65 7.72 -7.34
CA TRP A 88 -1.74 7.60 -6.21
C TRP A 88 -2.48 7.86 -4.89
N PHE A 89 -2.23 7.03 -3.90
CA PHE A 89 -2.74 7.18 -2.54
C PHE A 89 -1.55 7.14 -1.57
N GLY A 90 -1.34 8.19 -0.79
CA GLY A 90 -0.18 8.32 0.10
C GLY A 90 -0.56 8.58 1.54
N LEU A 91 0.41 8.42 2.45
CA LEU A 91 0.27 8.71 3.89
C LEU A 91 -0.01 10.19 4.22
N ARG A 92 0.08 11.09 3.24
CA ARG A 92 -0.30 12.50 3.39
C ARG A 92 -1.77 12.68 3.04
N GLY A 93 -2.63 12.45 4.03
CA GLY A 93 -3.91 13.15 4.08
C GLY A 93 -3.64 14.60 4.46
N GLY A 94 -3.97 15.54 3.58
CA GLY A 94 -3.69 16.96 3.78
C GLY A 94 -4.54 17.86 2.88
N ARG A 95 -5.87 17.75 3.08
CA ARG A 95 -7.01 18.41 2.41
C ARG A 95 -7.34 17.95 0.99
#